data_AF-A0A4Q5YDK4-F1
#
_entry.id   AF-A0A4Q5YDK4-F1
#
_cell.length_a   1.000
_cell.length_b   1.000
_cell.length_c   1.000
_cell.angle_alpha   90.00
_cell.angle_beta   90.00
_cell.angle_gamma   90.00
#
_symmetry.space_group_name_H-M   'P 1'
#
loop_
_entity.id
_entity.type
_entity.pdbx_description
1 polymer ?
#
loop_
_entity_poly.entity_id
_entity_poly.type
_entity_poly.pdbx_seq_one_letter_code
_entity_poly.pdbx_strand_id
1 'polypeptide(L)'
;LYIESSDNYSTVVYLKNNQPVKTLLRSSLSRLETQLSGNAVLVRCHRSFIVNLENVEKVTGNAQGYKLHLHEGNFQIPVARKYNDTLVAQLKSMA
;
A
#
# COMPACT_ATOMS: atom_id res chain seq x y z
N LEU A 1 -7.17 -2.69 -1.65
CA LEU A 1 -5.85 -3.23 -2.02
C LEU A 1 -4.76 -2.21 -1.73
N TYR A 2 -4.72 -1.09 -2.46
CA TYR A 2 -3.71 -0.04 -2.27
C TYR A 2 -4.25 1.31 -2.77
N ILE A 3 -3.53 2.37 -2.48
CA ILE A 3 -3.75 3.72 -2.98
C ILE A 3 -2.46 4.19 -3.64
N GLU A 4 -2.57 4.67 -4.87
CA GLU A 4 -1.45 5.19 -5.65
C GLU A 4 -1.63 6.69 -5.91
N SER A 5 -0.58 7.48 -5.74
CA SER A 5 -0.61 8.90 -6.08
C SER A 5 -0.35 9.13 -7.58
N SER A 6 -1.15 9.98 -8.22
CA SER A 6 -0.92 10.54 -9.54
C SER A 6 -1.12 12.06 -9.49
N ASP A 7 -0.04 12.81 -9.33
CA ASP A 7 -0.04 14.27 -9.16
C ASP A 7 -0.97 14.73 -8.02
N ASN A 8 -2.03 15.47 -8.36
CA ASN A 8 -3.03 16.00 -7.41
C ASN A 8 -4.20 15.04 -7.17
N TYR A 9 -4.11 13.84 -7.70
CA TYR A 9 -5.10 12.79 -7.54
C TYR A 9 -4.47 11.56 -6.87
N SER A 10 -5.32 10.77 -6.25
CA SER A 10 -4.97 9.46 -5.73
C SER A 10 -5.95 8.44 -6.28
N THR A 11 -5.43 7.36 -6.85
CA THR A 11 -6.22 6.23 -7.32
C THR A 11 -6.34 5.23 -6.19
N VAL A 12 -7.56 4.99 -5.72
CA VAL A 12 -7.88 3.94 -4.76
C VAL A 12 -8.21 2.67 -5.53
N VAL A 13 -7.48 1.60 -5.25
CA VAL A 13 -7.69 0.29 -5.86
C VAL A 13 -8.22 -0.67 -4.80
N TYR A 14 -9.42 -1.21 -5.02
CA TYR A 14 -10.13 -2.10 -4.09
C TYR A 14 -10.87 -3.20 -4.86
N LEU A 15 -11.30 -4.24 -4.14
CA LEU A 15 -12.06 -5.33 -4.74
C LEU A 15 -13.56 -5.04 -4.65
N LYS A 16 -14.27 -5.17 -5.78
CA LYS A 16 -15.73 -5.18 -5.85
C LYS A 16 -16.13 -6.47 -6.55
N ASN A 17 -16.89 -7.33 -5.87
CA ASN A 17 -17.23 -8.67 -6.38
C ASN A 17 -15.99 -9.48 -6.81
N ASN A 18 -14.94 -9.44 -5.98
CA ASN A 18 -13.63 -10.05 -6.23
C ASN A 18 -12.87 -9.53 -7.46
N GLN A 19 -13.35 -8.45 -8.09
CA GLN A 19 -12.70 -7.81 -9.23
C GLN A 19 -12.08 -6.48 -8.80
N PRO A 20 -10.83 -6.18 -9.22
CA PRO A 20 -10.19 -4.92 -8.89
C PRO A 20 -10.87 -3.76 -9.61
N VAL A 21 -11.33 -2.79 -8.83
CA VAL A 21 -11.91 -1.53 -9.30
C VAL A 21 -11.01 -0.38 -8.87
N LYS A 22 -10.91 0.61 -9.75
CA LYS A 22 -10.14 1.84 -9.53
C LYS A 22 -11.10 3.01 -9.36
N THR A 23 -10.87 3.84 -8.35
CA THR A 23 -11.59 5.10 -8.14
C THR A 23 -10.60 6.23 -7.97
N LEU A 24 -10.75 7.27 -8.76
CA LEU A 24 -9.91 8.47 -8.70
C LEU A 24 -10.49 9.45 -7.67
N LEU A 25 -9.64 9.88 -6.73
CA LEU A 25 -9.99 10.88 -5.74
C LEU A 25 -9.10 12.12 -5.94
N ARG A 26 -9.71 13.31 -5.92
CA ARG A 26 -8.96 14.58 -5.92
C ARG A 26 -8.42 14.87 -4.52
N SER A 27 -7.36 14.17 -4.15
CA SER A 27 -6.68 14.32 -2.87
C SER A 27 -5.23 13.89 -3.01
N SER A 28 -4.34 14.51 -2.22
CA SER A 28 -2.96 14.05 -2.10
C SER A 28 -2.91 12.78 -1.25
N LEU A 29 -1.89 11.95 -1.51
CA LEU A 29 -1.69 10.74 -0.74
C LEU A 29 -1.39 11.02 0.74
N SER A 30 -0.70 12.13 1.05
CA SER A 30 -0.46 12.57 2.44
C SER A 30 -1.75 12.95 3.17
N ARG A 31 -2.69 13.62 2.49
CA ARG A 31 -3.99 13.96 3.09
C ARG A 31 -4.81 12.70 3.37
N LEU A 32 -4.79 11.74 2.44
CA LEU A 32 -5.42 10.44 2.66
C LEU A 32 -4.76 9.68 3.82
N GLU A 33 -3.44 9.66 3.90
CA GLU A 33 -2.70 9.06 5.02
C GLU A 33 -3.12 9.62 6.38
N THR A 34 -3.25 10.94 6.52
CA THR A 34 -3.75 11.56 7.76
C THR A 34 -5.16 11.09 8.09
N GLN A 35 -6.06 11.01 7.11
CA GLN A 35 -7.44 10.54 7.30
C GLN A 35 -7.51 9.06 7.68
N LEU A 36 -6.52 8.27 7.25
CA LEU A 36 -6.43 6.84 7.50
C LEU A 36 -5.59 6.47 8.73
N SER A 37 -5.03 7.45 9.44
CA SER A 37 -4.07 7.25 10.54
C SER A 37 -4.58 6.37 11.70
N GLY A 38 -5.90 6.23 11.86
CA GLY A 38 -6.50 5.30 12.83
C GLY A 38 -6.55 3.84 12.41
N ASN A 39 -6.14 3.52 11.17
CA ASN A 39 -6.18 2.16 10.63
C ASN A 39 -4.77 1.57 10.53
N ALA A 40 -4.45 0.64 11.42
CA ALA A 40 -3.14 0.02 11.51
C ALA A 40 -2.73 -0.80 10.27
N VAL A 41 -3.69 -1.25 9.46
CA VAL A 41 -3.41 -2.08 8.27
C VAL A 41 -3.15 -1.26 7.02
N LEU A 42 -3.50 0.03 7.01
CA LEU A 42 -3.27 0.94 5.89
C LEU A 42 -1.96 1.71 6.09
N VAL A 43 -0.93 1.32 5.34
CA VAL A 43 0.44 1.69 5.63
C VAL A 43 1.09 2.39 4.46
N ARG A 44 1.72 3.52 4.73
CA ARG A 44 2.59 4.20 3.77
C ARG A 44 3.87 3.39 3.59
N CYS A 45 4.03 2.76 2.42
CA CYS A 45 5.22 1.95 2.09
C CYS A 45 6.11 2.60 1.02
N HIS A 46 5.62 3.63 0.32
CA HIS A 46 6.36 4.37 -0.69
C HIS A 46 5.90 5.82 -0.74
N ARG A 47 6.71 6.72 -1.34
CA ARG A 47 6.27 8.11 -1.58
C ARG A 47 5.01 8.21 -2.44
N SER A 48 4.71 7.17 -3.22
CA SER A 48 3.55 7.11 -4.11
C SER A 48 2.52 6.05 -3.73
N PHE A 49 2.73 5.29 -2.64
CA PHE A 49 1.83 4.18 -2.29
C PHE A 49 1.50 4.11 -0.80
N ILE A 50 0.20 3.90 -0.53
CA ILE A 50 -0.32 3.34 0.71
C ILE A 50 -0.87 1.96 0.38
N VAL A 51 -0.54 0.94 1.17
CA VAL A 51 -0.96 -0.45 0.94
C VAL A 51 -1.86 -0.92 2.08
N ASN A 52 -2.82 -1.80 1.80
CA ASN A 52 -3.48 -2.58 2.84
C ASN A 52 -2.66 -3.86 3.09
N LEU A 53 -2.06 -3.96 4.27
CA LEU A 53 -1.22 -5.10 4.67
C LEU A 53 -1.98 -6.42 4.76
N GLU A 54 -3.27 -6.43 5.10
CA GLU A 54 -4.08 -7.66 5.14
C GLU A 54 -4.25 -8.31 3.76
N ASN A 55 -4.04 -7.53 2.69
CA ASN A 55 -4.16 -8.01 1.32
C ASN A 55 -2.78 -8.34 0.71
N VAL A 56 -1.70 -8.29 1.51
CA VAL A 56 -0.36 -8.68 1.06
C VAL A 56 -0.22 -10.19 1.19
N GLU A 57 -0.05 -10.86 0.06
CA GLU A 57 0.08 -12.31 0.00
C GLU A 57 1.54 -12.75 0.10
N LYS A 58 2.46 -11.93 -0.43
CA LYS A 58 3.88 -12.24 -0.48
C LYS A 58 4.72 -10.98 -0.49
N VAL A 59 5.86 -11.05 0.20
CA VAL A 59 6.91 -10.02 0.14
C VAL A 59 8.12 -10.62 -0.58
N THR A 60 8.70 -9.87 -1.52
CA THR A 60 9.93 -10.25 -2.23
C THR A 60 10.94 -9.12 -2.19
N GLY A 61 12.19 -9.42 -2.53
CA GLY A 61 13.28 -8.46 -2.48
C GLY A 61 14.00 -8.49 -1.12
N ASN A 62 14.88 -7.51 -0.91
CA ASN A 62 15.70 -7.40 0.29
C ASN A 62 15.77 -5.92 0.73
N ALA A 63 16.63 -5.61 1.69
CA ALA A 63 16.81 -4.25 2.22
C ALA A 63 17.11 -3.18 1.14
N GLN A 64 17.57 -3.56 -0.05
CA GLN A 64 17.78 -2.62 -1.16
C GLN A 64 16.49 -2.22 -1.88
N GLY A 65 15.42 -3.01 -1.75
CA GLY A 65 14.10 -2.72 -2.30
C GLY A 65 13.15 -3.91 -2.16
N TYR A 66 12.20 -3.82 -1.23
CA TYR A 66 11.11 -4.79 -1.11
C TYR A 66 10.01 -4.52 -2.13
N LYS A 67 9.26 -5.58 -2.46
CA LYS A 67 8.03 -5.53 -3.26
C LYS A 67 6.95 -6.37 -2.58
N LEU A 68 5.77 -5.77 -2.44
CA LEU A 68 4.58 -6.41 -1.91
C LEU A 68 3.73 -6.93 -3.07
N HIS A 69 3.30 -8.18 -3.00
CA HIS A 69 2.45 -8.83 -3.98
C HIS A 69 1.04 -8.92 -3.41
N LEU A 70 0.05 -8.48 -4.19
CA LEU A 70 -1.37 -8.51 -3.84
C LEU A 70 -2.18 -9.10 -4.99
N HIS A 71 -3.32 -9.69 -4.65
CA HIS A 71 -4.32 -10.21 -5.58
C HIS A 71 -3.71 -11.17 -6.59
N GLU A 72 -3.25 -12.32 -6.10
CA GLU A 72 -2.60 -13.39 -6.86
C GLU A 72 -1.34 -12.92 -7.60
N GLY A 73 -0.67 -11.90 -7.03
CA GLY A 73 0.54 -11.29 -7.62
C GLY A 73 0.27 -10.35 -8.80
N ASN A 74 -0.99 -10.08 -9.16
CA ASN A 74 -1.35 -9.16 -10.23
C ASN A 74 -0.93 -7.72 -9.94
N PHE A 75 -0.79 -7.35 -8.66
CA PHE A 75 -0.29 -6.04 -8.26
C PHE A 75 1.01 -6.17 -7.47
N GLN A 76 2.03 -5.44 -7.92
CA GLN A 76 3.33 -5.36 -7.27
C GLN A 76 3.59 -3.93 -6.80
N ILE A 77 3.65 -3.73 -5.48
CA ILE A 77 3.84 -2.41 -4.87
C ILE A 77 5.29 -2.30 -4.37
N PRO A 78 6.08 -1.34 -4.87
CA PRO A 78 7.45 -1.14 -4.40
C PRO A 78 7.44 -0.51 -3.02
N VAL A 79 8.42 -0.87 -2.20
CA VAL A 79 8.66 -0.27 -0.88
C VAL A 79 9.90 0.61 -0.99
N ALA A 80 9.78 1.88 -0.62
CA ALA A 80 10.96 2.75 -0.55
C ALA A 80 11.78 2.39 0.69
N ARG A 81 13.12 2.41 0.56
CA ARG A 81 14.06 2.02 1.62
C ARG A 81 13.76 2.65 2.99
N LYS A 82 13.33 3.92 3.00
CA LYS A 82 12.97 4.64 4.22
C LYS A 82 11.79 4.04 5.01
N TYR A 83 10.99 3.18 4.39
CA TYR A 83 9.84 2.50 4.99
C TYR A 83 10.12 1.02 5.29
N ASN A 84 11.31 0.49 4.99
CA ASN A 84 11.63 -0.92 5.21
C ASN A 84 11.44 -1.31 6.68
N ASP A 85 12.00 -0.51 7.60
CA ASP A 85 11.96 -0.83 9.04
C ASP A 85 10.53 -0.79 9.58
N THR A 86 9.75 0.23 9.18
CA THR A 86 8.33 0.36 9.55
C THR A 86 7.51 -0.82 9.03
N LEU A 87 7.71 -1.19 7.76
CA LEU A 87 7.01 -2.32 7.15
C LEU A 87 7.34 -3.64 7.86
N VAL A 88 8.61 -3.91 8.11
CA VAL A 88 9.05 -5.15 8.79
C VAL A 88 8.51 -5.21 10.21
N ALA A 89 8.49 -4.09 10.94
CA ALA A 89 7.92 -4.02 12.27
C ALA A 89 6.41 -4.32 12.25
N GLN A 90 5.66 -3.72 11.33
CA GLN A 90 4.21 -3.94 11.25
C GLN A 90 3.85 -5.36 10.82
N LEU A 91 4.54 -5.94 9.84
CA LEU A 91 4.32 -7.33 9.43
C LEU A 91 4.56 -8.31 10.59
N LYS A 92 5.56 -8.06 11.44
CA LYS A 92 5.81 -8.87 12.64
C LYS A 92 4.73 -8.72 13.71
N SER A 93 4.11 -7.55 13.83
CA SER A 93 3.04 -7.32 14.82
C SER A 93 1.70 -7.95 14.43
N MET A 94 1.54 -8.33 13.16
CA MET A 94 0.32 -8.93 12.61
C MET A 94 0.39 -10.47 12.53
N ALA A 95 1.56 -11.07 12.82
CA ALA A 95 1.80 -12.51 12.83
C ALA A 95 1.81 -13.04 14.27
#